data_AF-A0A660UGF7-F1
#
_entry.id   AF-A0A660UGF7-F1
#
_cell.length_a   1.000
_cell.length_b   1.000
_cell.length_c   1.000
_cell.angle_alpha   90.00
_cell.angle_beta   90.00
_cell.angle_gamma   90.00
#
_symmetry.space_group_name_H-M   'P 1'
#
loop_
_entity.id
_entity.type
_entity.pdbx_description
1 polymer ?
#
loop_
_entity_poly.entity_id
_entity_poly.type
_entity_poly.pdbx_seq_one_letter_code
_entity_poly.pdbx_strand_id
1 'polypeptide(L)'
;KPITIQSTAASDDRRKDIESILKAVFDANGGAVFFQDLAVLGAVYGFVDCIVRTSGSLAARLANLTSDGTSPITPPLTVDSILRAAGEISLEPIDAPRALPVLEETDYKRMAAYVQHFHQLCNRPDDNDSFITKLFGGPAAGSQRKTIAVTEILAADAWQRYEDGHLAAEGVNPLGRVPLVHIPNLPQPGYYEGISDVEQLLPLQDELNTRLSDRASRITMQSFKMYLAKGLDGMDGRPISPGQIWCTDNPDATIESFGGDAASPSEDLHIAEVREAMDKCSGVTPVVAGVLKNKLGNLSSAVALKMTFMGMLSKTYRKQLTYGQGIKDICKMTLELLDKANVFKTDLNERDIEVIFPSPIEEL
;
A
#
# COMPACT_ATOMS: atom_id res chain seq x y z
N LYS A 1 -9.48 -16.26 7.67
CA LYS A 1 -8.93 -16.26 9.04
C LYS A 1 -7.81 -15.23 9.15
N PRO A 2 -7.54 -14.62 10.31
CA PRO A 2 -6.37 -13.77 10.50
C PRO A 2 -5.08 -14.59 10.56
N ILE A 3 -3.94 -13.91 10.42
CA ILE A 3 -2.61 -14.48 10.68
C ILE A 3 -2.51 -14.82 12.17
N THR A 4 -1.90 -15.97 12.49
CA THR A 4 -1.64 -16.38 13.88
C THR A 4 -0.15 -16.23 14.19
N ILE A 5 0.14 -15.69 15.37
CA ILE A 5 1.49 -15.52 15.89
C ILE A 5 1.63 -16.46 17.07
N GLN A 6 2.62 -17.36 17.03
CA GLN A 6 2.86 -18.36 18.05
C GLN A 6 4.27 -18.24 18.62
N SER A 7 4.39 -18.17 19.93
CA SER A 7 5.70 -18.10 20.59
C SER A 7 6.35 -19.48 20.64
N THR A 8 7.66 -19.54 20.42
CA THR A 8 8.45 -20.77 20.57
C THR A 8 9.10 -20.91 21.94
N ALA A 9 8.71 -20.09 22.93
CA ALA A 9 9.26 -20.16 24.28
C ALA A 9 9.00 -21.54 24.93
N ALA A 10 9.93 -22.01 25.75
CA ALA A 10 9.88 -23.36 26.32
C ALA A 10 8.74 -23.57 27.35
N SER A 11 8.33 -22.51 28.04
CA SER A 11 7.27 -22.54 29.06
C SER A 11 5.92 -22.13 28.47
N ASP A 12 4.87 -22.91 28.75
CA ASP A 12 3.50 -22.63 28.31
C ASP A 12 2.98 -21.27 28.79
N ASP A 13 3.31 -20.89 30.02
CA ASP A 13 2.88 -19.61 30.58
C ASP A 13 3.62 -18.45 29.90
N ARG A 14 4.93 -18.62 29.63
CA ARG A 14 5.72 -17.63 28.88
C ARG A 14 5.20 -17.46 27.45
N ARG A 15 4.82 -18.55 26.78
CA ARG A 15 4.22 -18.49 25.45
C ARG A 15 2.94 -17.66 25.45
N LYS A 16 2.03 -17.92 26.39
CA LYS A 16 0.76 -17.17 26.53
C LYS A 16 1.00 -15.69 26.81
N ASP A 17 1.96 -15.36 27.68
CA ASP A 17 2.30 -13.97 27.99
C ASP A 17 2.81 -13.24 26.74
N ILE A 18 3.78 -13.84 26.03
CA ILE A 18 4.36 -13.27 24.80
C ILE A 18 3.29 -13.10 23.72
N GLU A 19 2.46 -14.12 23.47
CA GLU A 19 1.38 -14.07 22.49
C GLU A 19 0.35 -12.99 22.83
N SER A 20 0.01 -12.83 24.12
CA SER A 20 -0.92 -11.79 24.58
C SER A 20 -0.34 -10.39 24.42
N ILE A 21 0.94 -10.21 24.72
CA ILE A 21 1.67 -8.94 24.54
C ILE A 21 1.71 -8.55 23.07
N LEU A 22 2.15 -9.46 22.20
CA LEU A 22 2.24 -9.19 20.76
C LEU A 22 0.87 -8.92 20.16
N LYS A 23 -0.16 -9.67 20.58
CA LYS A 23 -1.54 -9.39 20.21
C LYS A 23 -1.97 -7.99 20.59
N ALA A 24 -1.67 -7.53 21.81
CA ALA A 24 -1.97 -6.17 22.24
C ALA A 24 -1.27 -5.10 21.36
N VAL A 25 -0.02 -5.35 20.94
CA VAL A 25 0.68 -4.46 20.00
C VAL A 25 -0.04 -4.41 18.65
N PHE A 26 -0.32 -5.56 18.03
CA PHE A 26 -0.99 -5.56 16.73
C PHE A 26 -2.41 -4.99 16.80
N ASP A 27 -3.18 -5.31 17.83
CA ASP A 27 -4.54 -4.77 18.03
C ASP A 27 -4.51 -3.24 18.18
N ALA A 28 -3.51 -2.68 18.90
CA ALA A 28 -3.32 -1.23 19.02
C ALA A 28 -2.94 -0.56 17.69
N ASN A 29 -2.36 -1.30 16.75
CA ASN A 29 -1.93 -0.82 15.44
C ASN A 29 -2.89 -1.18 14.30
N GLY A 30 -4.14 -1.54 14.60
CA GLY A 30 -5.19 -1.82 13.61
C GLY A 30 -5.39 -3.29 13.26
N GLY A 31 -4.68 -4.20 13.94
CA GLY A 31 -4.88 -5.65 13.87
C GLY A 31 -4.75 -6.19 12.45
N ALA A 32 -5.85 -6.71 11.90
CA ALA A 32 -5.87 -7.26 10.54
C ALA A 32 -5.57 -6.21 9.46
N VAL A 33 -5.95 -4.95 9.67
CA VAL A 33 -5.75 -3.86 8.70
C VAL A 33 -4.26 -3.57 8.52
N PHE A 34 -3.48 -3.61 9.59
CA PHE A 34 -2.02 -3.44 9.53
C PHE A 34 -1.36 -4.40 8.54
N PHE A 35 -1.72 -5.70 8.59
CA PHE A 35 -1.16 -6.69 7.66
C PHE A 35 -1.64 -6.49 6.23
N GLN A 36 -2.85 -5.96 6.03
CA GLN A 36 -3.36 -5.59 4.71
C GLN A 36 -2.58 -4.40 4.15
N ASP A 37 -2.34 -3.37 4.96
CA ASP A 37 -1.57 -2.19 4.56
C ASP A 37 -0.14 -2.57 4.18
N LEU A 38 0.52 -3.43 4.96
CA LEU A 38 1.83 -3.98 4.61
C LEU A 38 1.79 -4.66 3.23
N ALA A 39 0.82 -5.54 3.01
CA ALA A 39 0.70 -6.28 1.76
C ALA A 39 0.38 -5.39 0.55
N VAL A 40 -0.43 -4.34 0.75
CA VAL A 40 -0.79 -3.37 -0.29
C VAL A 40 0.42 -2.54 -0.67
N LEU A 41 1.11 -1.93 0.31
CA LEU A 41 2.30 -1.12 0.06
C LEU A 41 3.38 -1.93 -0.66
N GLY A 42 3.67 -3.14 -0.17
CA GLY A 42 4.64 -4.00 -0.84
C GLY A 42 4.21 -4.45 -2.23
N ALA A 43 2.93 -4.73 -2.47
CA ALA A 43 2.46 -5.07 -3.82
C ALA A 43 2.58 -3.91 -4.81
N VAL A 44 2.38 -2.66 -4.35
CA VAL A 44 2.45 -1.45 -5.18
C VAL A 44 3.90 -1.03 -5.43
N TYR A 45 4.71 -0.93 -4.39
CA TYR A 45 6.07 -0.37 -4.46
C TYR A 45 7.18 -1.41 -4.51
N GLY A 46 6.85 -2.69 -4.41
CA GLY A 46 7.82 -3.78 -4.39
C GLY A 46 8.43 -4.06 -3.02
N PHE A 47 8.21 -3.21 -2.03
CA PHE A 47 8.61 -3.42 -0.64
C PHE A 47 7.73 -2.61 0.32
N VAL A 48 7.80 -2.95 1.60
CA VAL A 48 7.28 -2.11 2.67
C VAL A 48 8.26 -2.07 3.81
N ASP A 49 8.47 -0.87 4.32
CA ASP A 49 9.28 -0.60 5.50
C ASP A 49 8.36 -0.38 6.69
N CYS A 50 8.68 -0.94 7.85
CA CYS A 50 7.91 -0.75 9.07
C CYS A 50 8.81 -0.17 10.17
N ILE A 51 8.55 1.07 10.57
CA ILE A 51 9.24 1.67 11.73
C ILE A 51 8.54 1.20 13.00
N VAL A 52 9.32 0.72 13.97
CA VAL A 52 8.82 0.38 15.31
C VAL A 52 9.14 1.53 16.26
N ARG A 53 8.11 2.32 16.58
CA ARG A 53 8.23 3.50 17.44
C ARG A 53 7.75 3.23 18.85
N THR A 54 8.34 3.91 19.80
CA THR A 54 7.83 3.99 21.16
C THR A 54 7.28 5.38 21.41
N SER A 55 6.15 5.47 22.10
CA SER A 55 5.54 6.73 22.52
C SER A 55 5.28 6.75 24.02
N GLY A 56 4.79 7.88 24.53
CA GLY A 56 4.26 7.97 25.90
C GLY A 56 5.25 7.57 27.00
N SER A 57 4.79 6.71 27.91
CA SER A 57 5.54 6.30 29.10
C SER A 57 6.71 5.38 28.75
N LEU A 58 6.56 4.56 27.71
CA LEU A 58 7.61 3.66 27.23
C LEU A 58 8.80 4.44 26.68
N ALA A 59 8.55 5.47 25.86
CA ALA A 59 9.60 6.35 25.35
C ALA A 59 10.35 7.08 26.48
N ALA A 60 9.63 7.59 27.48
CA ALA A 60 10.22 8.25 28.64
C ALA A 60 11.10 7.30 29.47
N ARG A 61 10.68 6.04 29.67
CA ARG A 61 11.49 5.02 30.35
C ARG A 61 12.79 4.73 29.61
N LEU A 62 12.73 4.57 28.29
CA LEU A 62 13.90 4.32 27.45
C LEU A 62 14.86 5.50 27.48
N ALA A 63 14.36 6.73 27.39
CA ALA A 63 15.18 7.94 27.49
C ALA A 63 15.91 8.03 28.85
N ASN A 64 15.19 7.80 29.96
CA ASN A 64 15.78 7.88 31.30
C ASN A 64 16.89 6.84 31.56
N LEU A 65 16.75 5.65 30.98
CA LEU A 65 17.76 4.58 31.07
C LEU A 65 19.04 4.91 30.30
N THR A 66 18.95 5.74 29.25
CA THR A 66 20.13 6.21 28.52
C THR A 66 20.84 7.37 29.22
N SER A 67 20.15 8.13 30.08
CA SER A 67 20.69 9.30 30.76
C SER A 67 21.25 9.04 32.16
N ASP A 68 20.67 8.11 32.92
CA ASP A 68 21.11 7.76 34.28
C ASP A 68 21.30 6.25 34.39
N GLY A 69 22.53 5.81 34.66
CA GLY A 69 22.88 4.38 34.86
C GLY A 69 22.29 3.73 36.11
N THR A 70 21.27 4.33 36.72
CA THR A 70 20.63 3.86 37.95
C THR A 70 19.14 3.67 37.69
N SER A 71 18.75 2.43 37.37
CA SER A 71 17.33 2.07 37.28
C SER A 71 16.68 2.22 38.65
N PRO A 72 15.67 3.08 38.85
CA PRO A 72 14.82 2.96 40.02
C PRO A 72 14.15 1.59 39.99
N ILE A 73 14.23 0.87 41.11
CA ILE A 73 13.58 -0.43 41.32
C ILE A 73 12.08 -0.24 41.08
N THR A 74 11.63 -0.52 39.86
CA THR A 74 10.22 -0.44 39.50
C THR A 74 9.56 -1.68 40.09
N PRO A 75 8.47 -1.56 40.86
CA PRO A 75 7.75 -2.73 41.35
C PRO A 75 7.35 -3.64 40.18
N PRO A 76 7.20 -4.96 40.42
CA PRO A 76 6.79 -5.89 39.37
C PRO A 76 5.50 -5.39 38.73
N LEU A 77 5.54 -5.14 37.42
CA LEU A 77 4.41 -4.63 36.66
C LEU A 77 3.32 -5.71 36.61
N THR A 78 2.07 -5.29 36.78
CA THR A 78 0.91 -6.18 36.55
C THR A 78 0.80 -6.51 35.07
N VAL A 79 0.19 -7.66 34.74
CA VAL A 79 -0.06 -8.06 33.34
C VAL A 79 -0.77 -6.95 32.56
N ASP A 80 -1.79 -6.32 33.14
CA ASP A 80 -2.49 -5.20 32.51
C ASP A 80 -1.59 -4.00 32.21
N SER A 81 -0.61 -3.72 33.08
CA SER A 81 0.34 -2.62 32.87
C SER A 81 1.30 -2.94 31.72
N ILE A 82 1.71 -4.21 31.60
CA ILE A 82 2.56 -4.69 30.50
C ILE A 82 1.80 -4.60 29.18
N LEU A 83 0.54 -5.05 29.13
CA LEU A 83 -0.29 -4.97 27.92
C LEU A 83 -0.56 -3.52 27.49
N ARG A 84 -0.77 -2.61 28.44
CA ARG A 84 -0.91 -1.17 28.15
C ARG A 84 0.39 -0.58 27.60
N ALA A 85 1.53 -0.90 28.20
CA ALA A 85 2.83 -0.44 27.71
C ALA A 85 3.15 -1.00 26.32
N ALA A 86 2.75 -2.24 26.04
CA ALA A 86 2.85 -2.84 24.71
C ALA A 86 2.01 -2.05 23.68
N GLY A 87 0.80 -1.61 24.05
CA GLY A 87 -0.04 -0.77 23.21
C GLY A 87 0.51 0.64 22.92
N GLU A 88 1.54 1.11 23.63
CA GLU A 88 2.23 2.37 23.33
C GLU A 88 3.29 2.24 22.21
N ILE A 89 3.56 1.00 21.76
CA ILE A 89 4.41 0.72 20.61
C ILE A 89 3.59 0.94 19.35
N SER A 90 4.07 1.85 18.50
CA SER A 90 3.48 2.12 17.20
C SER A 90 4.28 1.41 16.11
N LEU A 91 3.57 0.66 15.27
CA LEU A 91 4.08 0.02 14.07
C LEU A 91 3.64 0.88 12.89
N GLU A 92 4.58 1.53 12.21
CA GLU A 92 4.29 2.47 11.15
C GLU A 92 4.76 1.92 9.79
N PRO A 93 3.85 1.41 8.94
CA PRO A 93 4.15 1.11 7.55
C PRO A 93 4.50 2.38 6.78
N ILE A 94 5.65 2.39 6.13
CA ILE A 94 6.18 3.54 5.40
C ILE A 94 5.90 3.37 3.92
N ASP A 95 5.16 4.34 3.36
CA ASP A 95 4.98 4.51 1.93
C ASP A 95 6.32 4.81 1.24
N ALA A 96 6.63 4.17 0.11
CA ALA A 96 7.94 4.28 -0.53
C ALA A 96 8.33 5.71 -0.94
N PRO A 97 7.43 6.60 -1.43
CA PRO A 97 7.79 7.97 -1.81
C PRO A 97 8.27 8.85 -0.66
N ARG A 98 7.97 8.49 0.60
CA ARG A 98 8.49 9.21 1.78
C ARG A 98 9.78 8.60 2.31
N ALA A 99 10.19 7.42 1.85
CA ALA A 99 11.32 6.67 2.36
C ALA A 99 12.62 7.01 1.61
N LEU A 100 13.71 7.13 2.36
CA LEU A 100 15.06 7.26 1.84
C LEU A 100 16.03 6.44 2.72
N PRO A 101 16.16 5.14 2.46
CA PRO A 101 17.13 4.29 3.16
C PRO A 101 18.56 4.66 2.75
N VAL A 102 19.44 4.84 3.73
CA VAL A 102 20.88 5.06 3.53
C VAL A 102 21.60 3.75 3.83
N LEU A 103 21.98 3.04 2.77
CA LEU A 103 22.60 1.72 2.85
C LEU A 103 24.12 1.80 3.06
N GLU A 104 24.71 0.73 3.58
CA GLU A 104 26.17 0.60 3.62
C GLU A 104 26.72 0.37 2.19
N GLU A 105 27.86 1.01 1.86
CA GLU A 105 28.48 0.89 0.53
C GLU A 105 28.86 -0.54 0.16
N THR A 106 29.15 -1.38 1.16
CA THR A 106 29.63 -2.75 0.98
C THR A 106 28.52 -3.81 1.04
N ASP A 107 27.35 -3.47 1.59
CA ASP A 107 26.25 -4.43 1.78
C ASP A 107 24.90 -3.72 1.71
N TYR A 108 24.18 -3.91 0.59
CA TYR A 108 22.85 -3.34 0.36
C TYR A 108 21.78 -3.83 1.34
N LYS A 109 22.06 -4.90 2.11
CA LYS A 109 21.16 -5.41 3.15
C LYS A 109 21.34 -4.71 4.49
N ARG A 110 22.41 -3.94 4.64
CA ARG A 110 22.71 -3.19 5.86
C ARG A 110 22.41 -1.72 5.66
N MET A 111 21.87 -1.12 6.71
CA MET A 111 21.41 0.24 6.70
C MET A 111 22.18 1.06 7.74
N ALA A 112 22.82 2.12 7.28
CA ALA A 112 23.51 3.08 8.13
C ALA A 112 22.50 4.03 8.80
N ALA A 113 21.53 4.51 8.04
CA ALA A 113 20.46 5.36 8.53
C ALA A 113 19.20 5.20 7.69
N TYR A 114 18.06 5.56 8.26
CA TYR A 114 16.78 5.67 7.56
C TYR A 114 16.30 7.10 7.61
N VAL A 115 16.07 7.69 6.45
CA VAL A 115 15.52 9.04 6.34
C VAL A 115 14.09 8.92 5.83
N GLN A 116 13.18 9.70 6.40
CA GLN A 116 11.87 9.91 5.79
C GLN A 116 11.49 11.38 5.71
N HIS A 117 10.75 11.74 4.66
CA HIS A 117 10.28 13.09 4.43
C HIS A 117 8.79 13.11 4.11
N PHE A 118 8.01 13.88 4.86
CA PHE A 118 6.56 13.97 4.68
C PHE A 118 6.01 15.32 5.15
N HIS A 119 4.78 15.64 4.71
CA HIS A 119 4.08 16.83 5.14
C HIS A 119 3.09 16.49 6.26
N GLN A 120 3.13 17.25 7.36
CA GLN A 120 2.26 17.04 8.51
C GLN A 120 1.35 18.25 8.73
N LEU A 121 0.05 18.00 8.90
CA LEU A 121 -0.90 19.02 9.37
C LEU A 121 -0.71 19.24 10.87
N CYS A 122 -0.42 20.48 11.26
CA CYS A 122 -0.32 20.89 12.64
C CYS A 122 -1.64 21.47 13.16
N ASN A 123 -1.94 21.17 14.43
CA ASN A 123 -3.02 21.83 15.16
C ASN A 123 -2.62 23.22 15.70
N ARG A 124 -1.40 23.70 15.40
CA ARG A 124 -0.98 25.06 15.71
C ARG A 124 -1.69 26.02 14.75
N PRO A 125 -2.32 27.10 15.24
CA PRO A 125 -2.84 28.15 14.36
C PRO A 125 -1.67 28.76 13.59
N ASP A 126 -1.93 29.19 12.35
CA ASP A 126 -0.92 29.90 11.57
C ASP A 126 -0.65 31.24 12.26
N ASP A 127 0.58 31.46 12.74
CA ASP A 127 1.00 32.73 13.35
C ASP A 127 0.95 33.89 12.35
N ASN A 128 0.82 33.55 11.05
CA ASN A 128 0.74 34.50 9.95
C ASN A 128 -0.67 35.06 9.71
N ASP A 129 -1.64 34.76 10.58
CA ASP A 129 -2.95 35.39 10.58
C ASP A 129 -2.82 36.80 11.17
N SER A 130 -2.26 37.66 10.32
CA SER A 130 -1.92 39.05 10.54
C SER A 130 -3.03 39.74 11.32
N PHE A 131 -2.65 40.43 12.40
CA PHE A 131 -3.51 41.28 13.23
C PHE A 131 -4.36 42.27 12.38
N ILE A 132 -3.94 42.53 11.14
CA ILE A 132 -4.60 43.36 10.12
C ILE A 132 -5.90 42.72 9.60
N THR A 133 -5.96 41.40 9.40
CA THR A 133 -7.15 40.71 8.88
C THR A 133 -8.30 40.69 9.89
N LYS A 134 -7.97 40.69 11.20
CA LYS A 134 -8.96 40.80 12.29
C LYS A 134 -9.53 42.22 12.48
N LEU A 135 -8.83 43.25 12.01
CA LEU A 135 -9.29 44.64 12.12
C LEU A 135 -10.27 45.05 11.00
N PHE A 136 -10.25 44.34 9.86
CA PHE A 136 -11.08 44.62 8.69
C PHE A 136 -12.07 43.50 8.38
N GLY A 137 -12.95 43.16 9.33
CA GLY A 137 -14.31 42.62 9.12
C GLY A 137 -14.58 41.58 8.02
N GLY A 138 -13.60 40.81 7.58
CA GLY A 138 -13.76 39.77 6.56
C GLY A 138 -14.43 38.53 7.15
N PRO A 139 -15.18 37.75 6.34
CA PRO A 139 -15.77 36.51 6.82
C PRO A 139 -14.66 35.63 7.39
N ALA A 140 -14.90 35.02 8.55
CA ALA A 140 -13.95 34.16 9.24
C ALA A 140 -13.53 33.02 8.29
N ALA A 141 -12.41 33.22 7.60
CA ALA A 141 -11.72 32.16 6.90
C ALA A 141 -11.33 31.15 7.98
N GLY A 142 -11.94 29.97 7.94
CA GLY A 142 -11.64 28.92 8.91
C GLY A 142 -10.13 28.75 8.99
N SER A 143 -9.58 28.86 10.20
CA SER A 143 -8.15 28.70 10.50
C SER A 143 -7.60 27.52 9.71
N GLN A 144 -6.88 27.80 8.62
CA GLN A 144 -6.23 26.75 7.85
C GLN A 144 -5.17 26.13 8.76
N ARG A 145 -5.23 24.81 8.94
CA ARG A 145 -4.22 24.10 9.71
C ARG A 145 -2.89 24.25 8.99
N LYS A 146 -1.87 24.75 9.69
CA LYS A 146 -0.52 24.91 9.14
C LYS A 146 0.01 23.54 8.71
N THR A 147 0.49 23.43 7.48
CA THR A 147 1.23 22.25 6.99
C THR A 147 2.71 22.52 7.15
N ILE A 148 3.45 21.62 7.78
CA ILE A 148 4.91 21.69 7.92
C ILE A 148 5.58 20.55 7.15
N ALA A 149 6.77 20.79 6.63
CA ALA A 149 7.62 19.76 6.06
C ALA A 149 8.45 19.11 7.17
N VAL A 150 8.31 17.79 7.35
CA VAL A 150 9.01 17.02 8.38
C VAL A 150 10.04 16.12 7.74
N THR A 151 11.28 16.16 8.23
CA THR A 151 12.32 15.19 7.88
C THR A 151 12.77 14.48 9.15
N GLU A 152 12.69 13.16 9.16
CA GLU A 152 13.19 12.35 10.28
C GLU A 152 14.37 11.52 9.82
N ILE A 153 15.40 11.44 10.67
CA ILE A 153 16.61 10.65 10.45
C ILE A 153 16.70 9.67 11.61
N LEU A 154 16.73 8.38 11.32
CA LEU A 154 16.86 7.29 12.29
C LEU A 154 18.15 6.54 12.03
N ALA A 155 19.14 6.71 12.89
CA ALA A 155 20.42 6.01 12.84
C ALA A 155 20.48 4.94 13.93
N ALA A 156 21.58 4.17 13.97
CA ALA A 156 21.78 3.13 14.97
C ALA A 156 21.88 3.68 16.40
N ASP A 157 22.48 4.86 16.56
CA ASP A 157 22.84 5.49 17.83
C ASP A 157 21.97 6.70 18.18
N ALA A 158 21.38 7.37 17.20
CA ALA A 158 20.58 8.57 17.40
C ALA A 158 19.38 8.66 16.46
N TRP A 159 18.44 9.54 16.81
CA TRP A 159 17.36 9.97 15.93
C TRP A 159 17.27 11.49 15.94
N GLN A 160 16.83 12.06 14.82
CA GLN A 160 16.62 13.50 14.65
C GLN A 160 15.32 13.76 13.90
N ARG A 161 14.68 14.88 14.23
CA ARG A 161 13.48 15.38 13.57
C ARG A 161 13.68 16.84 13.23
N TYR A 162 13.52 17.16 11.95
CA TYR A 162 13.58 18.50 11.39
C TYR A 162 12.19 18.94 10.98
N GLU A 163 11.80 20.17 11.33
CA GLU A 163 10.56 20.82 10.92
C GLU A 163 10.92 22.06 10.09
N ASP A 164 10.45 22.12 8.85
CA ASP A 164 10.78 23.17 7.87
C ASP A 164 12.31 23.43 7.77
N GLY A 165 13.09 22.34 7.80
CA GLY A 165 14.56 22.36 7.72
C GLY A 165 15.30 22.69 9.03
N HIS A 166 14.59 22.96 10.13
CA HIS A 166 15.18 23.29 11.42
C HIS A 166 15.12 22.09 12.36
N LEU A 167 16.21 21.81 13.08
CA LEU A 167 16.24 20.74 14.07
C LEU A 167 15.24 21.03 15.19
N ALA A 168 14.17 20.23 15.24
CA ALA A 168 13.06 20.40 16.18
C ALA A 168 13.20 19.48 17.39
N ALA A 169 13.74 18.28 17.19
CA ALA A 169 14.00 17.33 18.27
C ALA A 169 15.11 16.34 17.87
N GLU A 170 15.83 15.82 18.87
CA GLU A 170 16.79 14.74 18.71
C GLU A 170 16.88 13.90 19.99
N GLY A 171 17.45 12.71 19.88
CA GLY A 171 17.70 11.85 21.02
C GLY A 171 18.53 10.62 20.68
N VAL A 172 18.91 9.87 21.71
CA VAL A 172 19.63 8.60 21.56
C VAL A 172 18.66 7.52 21.11
N ASN A 173 19.09 6.66 20.20
CA ASN A 173 18.35 5.47 19.82
C ASN A 173 18.64 4.33 20.82
N PRO A 174 17.64 3.87 21.60
CA PRO A 174 17.87 2.83 22.60
C PRO A 174 18.16 1.45 22.01
N LEU A 175 17.84 1.18 20.74
CA LEU A 175 18.04 -0.13 20.13
C LEU A 175 19.50 -0.40 19.74
N GLY A 176 20.31 0.63 19.49
CA GLY A 176 21.68 0.45 18.97
C GLY A 176 21.70 -0.02 17.50
N ARG A 177 20.55 0.03 16.81
CA ARG A 177 20.34 -0.25 15.39
C ARG A 177 19.11 0.51 14.92
N VAL A 178 19.01 0.77 13.61
CA VAL A 178 17.84 1.46 13.04
C VAL A 178 16.55 0.71 13.42
N PRO A 179 15.53 1.39 14.00
CA PRO A 179 14.28 0.77 14.48
C PRO A 179 13.32 0.47 13.32
N LEU A 180 13.83 -0.17 12.28
CA LEU A 180 13.12 -0.44 11.03
C LEU A 180 13.18 -1.93 10.69
N VAL A 181 12.06 -2.44 10.19
CA VAL A 181 11.99 -3.74 9.53
C VAL A 181 11.65 -3.53 8.07
N HIS A 182 12.56 -3.95 7.19
CA HIS A 182 12.35 -3.94 5.74
C HIS A 182 11.76 -5.27 5.27
N ILE A 183 10.70 -5.23 4.46
CA ILE A 183 10.01 -6.40 3.92
C ILE A 183 9.90 -6.27 2.39
N PRO A 184 10.72 -7.01 1.61
CA PRO A 184 10.57 -7.03 0.16
C PRO A 184 9.33 -7.85 -0.23
N ASN A 185 8.56 -7.35 -1.20
CA ASN A 185 7.40 -8.06 -1.72
C ASN A 185 7.81 -9.34 -2.44
N LEU A 186 8.72 -9.20 -3.40
CA LEU A 186 9.45 -10.30 -4.02
C LEU A 186 10.93 -9.90 -4.06
N PRO A 187 11.83 -10.66 -3.42
CA PRO A 187 13.21 -10.23 -3.24
C PRO A 187 13.96 -10.22 -4.58
N GLN A 188 14.72 -9.14 -4.82
CA GLN A 188 15.58 -9.00 -5.98
C GLN A 188 17.06 -8.93 -5.52
N PRO A 189 17.94 -9.82 -6.00
CA PRO A 189 19.35 -9.78 -5.62
C PRO A 189 20.02 -8.46 -6.03
N GLY A 190 20.74 -7.83 -5.09
CA GLY A 190 21.47 -6.58 -5.33
C GLY A 190 20.63 -5.31 -5.24
N TYR A 191 19.34 -5.40 -4.92
CA TYR A 191 18.44 -4.27 -4.75
C TYR A 191 17.86 -4.27 -3.34
N TYR A 192 17.69 -3.06 -2.78
CA TYR A 192 16.96 -2.88 -1.54
C TYR A 192 15.47 -3.13 -1.77
N GLU A 193 14.95 -2.54 -2.84
CA GLU A 193 13.58 -2.74 -3.27
C GLU A 193 13.37 -4.18 -3.76
N GLY A 194 12.15 -4.67 -3.57
CA GLY A 194 11.69 -5.89 -4.23
C GLY A 194 10.93 -5.56 -5.52
N ILE A 195 10.40 -6.61 -6.15
CA ILE A 195 9.61 -6.50 -7.38
C ILE A 195 8.15 -6.18 -7.03
N SER A 196 7.62 -5.10 -7.62
CA SER A 196 6.21 -4.72 -7.56
C SER A 196 5.33 -5.66 -8.38
N ASP A 197 4.11 -5.93 -7.92
CA ASP A 197 3.12 -6.67 -8.70
C ASP A 197 2.36 -5.78 -9.70
N VAL A 198 2.35 -4.47 -9.45
CA VAL A 198 1.56 -3.49 -10.22
C VAL A 198 2.41 -2.84 -11.31
N GLU A 199 3.69 -2.57 -11.04
CA GLU A 199 4.56 -1.85 -11.97
C GLU A 199 4.65 -2.51 -13.34
N GLN A 200 4.71 -3.84 -13.38
CA GLN A 200 4.75 -4.63 -14.62
C GLN A 200 3.47 -4.51 -15.46
N LEU A 201 2.36 -4.11 -14.85
CA LEU A 201 1.07 -3.95 -15.51
C LEU A 201 0.87 -2.55 -16.09
N LEU A 202 1.68 -1.56 -15.68
CA LEU A 202 1.50 -0.17 -16.11
C LEU A 202 1.48 -0.01 -17.64
N PRO A 203 2.44 -0.57 -18.42
CA PRO A 203 2.41 -0.42 -19.87
C PRO A 203 1.17 -1.05 -20.54
N LEU A 204 0.69 -2.17 -19.99
CA LEU A 204 -0.51 -2.85 -20.49
C LEU A 204 -1.78 -2.08 -20.13
N GLN A 205 -1.83 -1.51 -18.93
CA GLN A 205 -2.93 -0.67 -18.47
C GLN A 205 -3.02 0.62 -19.29
N ASP A 206 -1.87 1.26 -19.59
CA ASP A 206 -1.81 2.47 -20.40
C ASP A 206 -2.28 2.21 -21.84
N GLU A 207 -1.83 1.10 -22.45
CA GLU A 207 -2.31 0.67 -23.76
C GLU A 207 -3.82 0.37 -23.75
N LEU A 208 -4.31 -0.35 -22.74
CA LEU A 208 -5.73 -0.65 -22.59
C LEU A 208 -6.57 0.63 -22.45
N ASN A 209 -6.12 1.55 -21.58
CA ASN A 209 -6.78 2.84 -21.37
C ASN A 209 -6.81 3.65 -22.67
N THR A 210 -5.69 3.71 -23.38
CA THR A 210 -5.58 4.40 -24.67
C THR A 210 -6.59 3.84 -25.68
N ARG A 211 -6.66 2.51 -25.85
CA ARG A 211 -7.59 1.88 -26.80
C ARG A 211 -9.05 2.05 -26.42
N LEU A 212 -9.38 2.01 -25.12
CA LEU A 212 -10.74 2.28 -24.67
C LEU A 212 -11.14 3.74 -24.90
N SER A 213 -10.21 4.69 -24.73
CA SER A 213 -10.42 6.10 -25.07
C SER A 213 -10.59 6.31 -26.58
N ASP A 214 -9.77 5.66 -27.40
CA ASP A 214 -9.90 5.68 -28.87
C ASP A 214 -11.26 5.13 -29.31
N ARG A 215 -11.71 4.02 -28.69
CA ARG A 215 -13.04 3.43 -28.91
C ARG A 215 -14.15 4.42 -28.60
N ALA A 216 -14.10 5.05 -27.42
CA ALA A 216 -15.11 5.99 -26.98
C ALA A 216 -15.21 7.21 -27.93
N SER A 217 -14.05 7.73 -28.33
CA SER A 217 -13.95 8.80 -29.33
C SER A 217 -14.57 8.39 -30.67
N ARG A 218 -14.24 7.19 -31.16
CA ARG A 218 -14.81 6.65 -32.40
C ARG A 218 -16.31 6.47 -32.32
N ILE A 219 -16.84 5.87 -31.25
CA ILE A 219 -18.29 5.71 -31.04
C ILE A 219 -18.99 7.06 -31.10
N THR A 220 -18.42 8.09 -30.47
CA THR A 220 -18.99 9.44 -30.48
C THR A 220 -18.97 10.04 -31.90
N MET A 221 -17.85 9.93 -32.62
CA MET A 221 -17.76 10.44 -34.00
C MET A 221 -18.66 9.67 -34.97
N GLN A 222 -18.73 8.35 -34.83
CA GLN A 222 -19.54 7.46 -35.68
C GLN A 222 -21.04 7.54 -35.38
N SER A 223 -21.45 7.99 -34.18
CA SER A 223 -22.86 8.22 -33.86
C SER A 223 -23.50 9.26 -34.79
N PHE A 224 -22.70 10.14 -35.40
CA PHE A 224 -23.15 11.06 -36.44
C PHE A 224 -23.06 10.38 -37.81
N LYS A 225 -24.22 10.13 -38.42
CA LYS A 225 -24.29 9.79 -39.84
C LYS A 225 -24.10 11.05 -40.68
N MET A 226 -23.17 11.00 -41.61
CA MET A 226 -22.98 12.05 -42.62
C MET A 226 -23.66 11.61 -43.91
N TYR A 227 -24.21 12.58 -44.64
CA TYR A 227 -24.88 12.35 -45.92
C TYR A 227 -24.17 13.17 -47.00
N LEU A 228 -23.65 12.50 -48.01
CA LEU A 228 -23.08 13.09 -49.20
C LEU A 228 -24.19 13.20 -50.26
N ALA A 229 -24.66 14.41 -50.50
CA ALA A 229 -25.63 14.73 -51.54
C ALA A 229 -24.90 15.13 -52.83
N LYS A 230 -25.07 14.37 -53.91
CA LYS A 230 -24.53 14.66 -55.25
C LYS A 230 -25.68 15.03 -56.19
N GLY A 231 -25.53 16.11 -56.95
CA GLY A 231 -26.56 16.56 -57.91
C GLY A 231 -27.83 17.14 -57.26
N LEU A 232 -27.75 17.55 -55.99
CA LEU A 232 -28.83 18.18 -55.23
C LEU A 232 -28.45 19.62 -54.86
N ASP A 233 -29.22 20.60 -55.34
CA ASP A 233 -29.01 22.01 -55.04
C ASP A 233 -29.76 22.45 -53.77
N GLY A 234 -29.19 23.41 -53.04
CA GLY A 234 -29.84 24.07 -51.90
C GLY A 234 -30.01 23.18 -50.66
N MET A 235 -29.09 22.22 -50.45
CA MET A 235 -29.01 21.42 -49.22
C MET A 235 -28.43 22.19 -48.04
N ASP A 236 -27.75 23.32 -48.30
CA ASP A 236 -27.20 24.19 -47.27
C ASP A 236 -28.31 24.72 -46.34
N GLY A 237 -28.15 24.48 -45.03
CA GLY A 237 -29.09 24.94 -44.01
C GLY A 237 -30.38 24.11 -43.86
N ARG A 238 -30.57 23.04 -44.64
CA ARG A 238 -31.68 22.10 -44.40
C ARG A 238 -31.36 21.23 -43.18
N PRO A 239 -32.21 21.19 -42.14
CA PRO A 239 -32.00 20.28 -41.04
C PRO A 239 -32.04 18.84 -41.55
N ILE A 240 -31.30 17.94 -40.89
CA ILE A 240 -31.33 16.50 -41.12
C ILE A 240 -32.00 15.87 -39.89
N SER A 241 -33.18 15.29 -40.06
CA SER A 241 -33.91 14.63 -38.98
C SER A 241 -34.63 13.36 -39.43
N PRO A 242 -34.95 12.43 -38.50
CA PRO A 242 -35.71 11.23 -38.83
C PRO A 242 -37.07 11.56 -39.47
N GLY A 243 -37.42 10.85 -40.56
CA GLY A 243 -38.70 11.01 -41.25
C GLY A 243 -38.74 12.10 -42.33
N GLN A 244 -37.63 12.78 -42.58
CA GLN A 244 -37.55 13.81 -43.63
C GLN A 244 -37.37 13.19 -45.02
N ILE A 245 -38.09 13.73 -46.00
CA ILE A 245 -38.04 13.30 -47.41
C ILE A 245 -37.44 14.43 -48.24
N TRP A 246 -36.46 14.11 -49.08
CA TRP A 246 -35.89 15.03 -50.05
C TRP A 246 -36.29 14.60 -51.46
N CYS A 247 -36.84 15.52 -52.24
CA CYS A 247 -37.25 15.29 -53.62
C CYS A 247 -36.41 16.14 -54.57
N THR A 248 -36.16 15.63 -55.77
CA THR A 248 -35.43 16.31 -56.83
C THR A 248 -35.92 15.83 -58.18
N ASP A 249 -35.86 16.71 -59.18
CA ASP A 249 -36.18 16.40 -60.57
C ASP A 249 -34.94 15.95 -61.36
N ASN A 250 -33.76 16.01 -60.74
CA ASN A 250 -32.50 15.56 -61.34
C ASN A 250 -32.40 14.02 -61.29
N PRO A 251 -32.43 13.31 -62.43
CA PRO A 251 -32.37 11.84 -62.45
C PRO A 251 -31.02 11.27 -62.01
N ASP A 252 -29.94 12.07 -62.05
CA ASP A 252 -28.59 11.66 -61.68
C ASP A 252 -28.26 11.98 -60.20
N ALA A 253 -29.22 12.51 -59.43
CA ALA A 253 -29.01 12.87 -58.04
C ALA A 253 -28.90 11.63 -57.13
N THR A 254 -27.92 11.63 -56.23
CA THR A 254 -27.68 10.53 -55.29
C THR A 254 -27.41 11.06 -53.88
N ILE A 255 -27.86 10.31 -52.88
CA ILE A 255 -27.53 10.55 -51.47
C ILE A 255 -26.84 9.30 -50.94
N GLU A 256 -25.58 9.43 -50.56
CA GLU A 256 -24.78 8.37 -49.96
C GLU A 256 -24.57 8.68 -48.48
N SER A 257 -24.90 7.74 -47.60
CA SER A 257 -24.58 7.88 -46.17
C SER A 257 -23.21 7.29 -45.88
N PHE A 258 -22.38 7.99 -45.13
CA PHE A 258 -21.10 7.48 -44.63
C PHE A 258 -20.91 7.86 -43.16
N GLY A 259 -20.08 7.09 -42.46
CA GLY A 259 -20.10 7.05 -40.99
C GLY A 259 -21.16 6.10 -40.45
N GLY A 260 -21.43 6.15 -39.15
CA GLY A 260 -22.21 5.13 -38.45
C GLY A 260 -21.35 4.13 -37.68
N ASP A 261 -22.00 3.38 -36.78
CA ASP A 261 -21.38 2.36 -35.93
C ASP A 261 -21.06 1.10 -36.74
N ALA A 262 -19.84 1.04 -37.26
CA ALA A 262 -19.34 -0.14 -37.97
C ALA A 262 -18.51 -0.99 -37.00
N ALA A 263 -18.73 -2.31 -37.03
CA ALA A 263 -17.97 -3.24 -36.20
C ALA A 263 -16.46 -3.10 -36.43
N SER A 264 -15.69 -3.06 -35.33
CA SER A 264 -14.23 -2.92 -35.34
C SER A 264 -13.58 -4.19 -34.74
N PRO A 265 -13.64 -5.35 -35.44
CA PRO A 265 -13.23 -6.63 -34.86
C PRO A 265 -11.75 -6.70 -34.49
N SER A 266 -10.87 -6.00 -35.23
CA SER A 266 -9.44 -5.93 -34.90
C SER A 266 -9.18 -5.22 -33.57
N GLU A 267 -9.97 -4.20 -33.24
CA GLU A 267 -9.86 -3.51 -31.96
C GLU A 267 -10.37 -4.38 -30.80
N ASP A 268 -11.48 -5.09 -31.00
CA ASP A 268 -11.99 -6.05 -30.02
C ASP A 268 -10.98 -7.16 -29.73
N LEU A 269 -10.35 -7.70 -30.78
CA LEU A 269 -9.29 -8.71 -30.65
C LEU A 269 -8.08 -8.15 -29.88
N HIS A 270 -7.60 -6.96 -30.25
CA HIS A 270 -6.46 -6.33 -29.56
C HIS A 270 -6.74 -6.05 -28.09
N ILE A 271 -7.92 -5.52 -27.75
CA ILE A 271 -8.31 -5.31 -26.34
C ILE A 271 -8.38 -6.64 -25.58
N ALA A 272 -8.85 -7.71 -26.22
CA ALA A 272 -8.86 -9.04 -25.61
C ALA A 272 -7.44 -9.58 -25.38
N GLU A 273 -6.52 -9.41 -26.35
CA GLU A 273 -5.11 -9.82 -26.23
C GLU A 273 -4.38 -9.06 -25.12
N VAL A 274 -4.60 -7.74 -25.00
CA VAL A 274 -4.03 -6.93 -23.91
C VAL A 274 -4.54 -7.41 -22.54
N ARG A 275 -5.84 -7.68 -22.41
CA ARG A 275 -6.41 -8.23 -21.16
C ARG A 275 -5.84 -9.61 -20.83
N GLU A 276 -5.69 -10.48 -21.82
CA GLU A 276 -5.07 -11.80 -21.62
C GLU A 276 -3.59 -11.66 -21.20
N ALA A 277 -2.86 -10.70 -21.77
CA ALA A 277 -1.50 -10.39 -21.34
C ALA A 277 -1.47 -9.90 -19.89
N MET A 278 -2.41 -9.04 -19.47
CA MET A 278 -2.53 -8.60 -18.08
C MET A 278 -2.80 -9.75 -17.11
N ASP A 279 -3.68 -10.69 -17.46
CA ASP A 279 -3.95 -11.88 -16.65
C ASP A 279 -2.68 -12.74 -16.48
N LYS A 280 -1.92 -12.95 -17.57
CA LYS A 280 -0.66 -13.70 -17.54
C LYS A 280 0.44 -13.01 -16.74
N CYS A 281 0.63 -11.70 -16.91
CA CYS A 281 1.65 -10.92 -16.21
C CYS A 281 1.34 -10.79 -14.72
N SER A 282 0.08 -10.50 -14.37
CA SER A 282 -0.35 -10.39 -12.97
C SER A 282 -0.30 -11.72 -12.24
N GLY A 283 -0.41 -12.85 -12.96
CA GLY A 283 -0.52 -14.18 -12.36
C GLY A 283 -1.85 -14.38 -11.62
N VAL A 284 -2.83 -13.49 -11.85
CA VAL A 284 -4.20 -13.59 -11.35
C VAL A 284 -5.00 -14.46 -12.30
N THR A 285 -5.72 -15.45 -11.76
CA THR A 285 -6.51 -16.37 -12.57
C THR A 285 -7.77 -15.66 -13.11
N PRO A 286 -8.09 -15.78 -14.41
CA PRO A 286 -9.28 -15.16 -15.02
C PRO A 286 -10.63 -15.56 -14.40
N VAL A 287 -10.67 -16.69 -13.66
CA VAL A 287 -11.85 -17.13 -12.89
C VAL A 287 -12.25 -16.07 -11.86
N VAL A 288 -11.28 -15.44 -11.18
CA VAL A 288 -11.52 -14.40 -10.16
C VAL A 288 -11.96 -13.08 -10.79
N ALA A 289 -11.48 -12.79 -12.01
CA ALA A 289 -11.88 -11.61 -12.79
C ALA A 289 -13.29 -11.73 -13.41
N GLY A 290 -14.02 -12.83 -13.16
CA GLY A 290 -15.39 -13.03 -13.65
C GLY A 290 -15.50 -13.34 -15.15
N VAL A 291 -14.38 -13.66 -15.81
CA VAL A 291 -14.32 -13.96 -17.26
C VAL A 291 -14.87 -15.36 -17.58
N LEU A 292 -14.88 -16.27 -16.61
CA LEU A 292 -15.32 -17.66 -16.79
C LEU A 292 -16.72 -17.93 -16.22
N LYS A 293 -17.70 -17.06 -16.49
CA LYS A 293 -19.10 -17.26 -16.04
C LYS A 293 -19.75 -18.57 -16.53
N ASN A 294 -19.28 -19.14 -17.65
CA ASN A 294 -19.93 -20.28 -18.32
C ASN A 294 -19.11 -21.59 -18.32
N LYS A 295 -17.91 -21.63 -17.71
CA LYS A 295 -17.04 -22.84 -17.70
C LYS A 295 -16.80 -23.44 -16.32
N LEU A 296 -17.35 -22.84 -15.26
CA LEU A 296 -17.23 -23.32 -13.88
C LEU A 296 -17.83 -24.71 -13.65
N GLY A 297 -18.87 -25.09 -14.40
CA GLY A 297 -19.54 -26.39 -14.27
C GLY A 297 -18.66 -27.62 -14.56
N ASN A 298 -17.54 -27.46 -15.29
CA ASN A 298 -16.60 -28.55 -15.61
C ASN A 298 -15.35 -28.59 -14.71
N LEU A 299 -15.19 -27.65 -13.77
CA LEU A 299 -14.07 -27.61 -12.82
C LEU A 299 -14.46 -28.28 -11.48
N SER A 300 -15.14 -29.43 -11.54
CA SER A 300 -15.79 -30.08 -10.38
C SER A 300 -14.85 -30.80 -9.40
N SER A 301 -13.52 -30.69 -9.55
CA SER A 301 -12.57 -31.26 -8.59
C SER A 301 -11.69 -30.19 -7.96
N ALA A 302 -11.44 -30.32 -6.65
CA ALA A 302 -10.51 -29.47 -5.91
C ALA A 302 -9.11 -29.44 -6.55
N VAL A 303 -8.70 -30.52 -7.22
CA VAL A 303 -7.44 -30.60 -7.97
C VAL A 303 -7.46 -29.70 -9.21
N ALA A 304 -8.56 -29.70 -9.98
CA ALA A 304 -8.72 -28.81 -11.12
C ALA A 304 -8.72 -27.34 -10.69
N LEU A 305 -9.41 -27.02 -9.59
CA LEU A 305 -9.42 -25.68 -9.02
C LEU A 305 -8.02 -25.25 -8.56
N LYS A 306 -7.29 -26.11 -7.84
CA LYS A 306 -5.90 -25.85 -7.43
C LYS A 306 -4.98 -25.62 -8.64
N MET A 307 -5.14 -26.38 -9.72
CA MET A 307 -4.38 -26.15 -10.97
C MET A 307 -4.69 -24.78 -11.58
N THR A 308 -5.96 -24.33 -11.58
CA THR A 308 -6.31 -22.98 -12.07
C THR A 308 -5.69 -21.86 -11.25
N PHE A 309 -5.47 -22.07 -9.94
CA PHE A 309 -4.89 -21.09 -9.02
C PHE A 309 -3.37 -21.23 -8.83
N MET A 310 -2.70 -22.14 -9.53
CA MET A 310 -1.31 -22.48 -9.25
C MET A 310 -0.36 -21.27 -9.33
N GLY A 311 -0.56 -20.36 -10.29
CA GLY A 311 0.22 -19.13 -10.41
C GLY A 311 0.06 -18.19 -9.20
N MET A 312 -1.18 -17.93 -8.81
CA MET A 312 -1.51 -17.09 -7.65
C MET A 312 -1.01 -17.70 -6.35
N LEU A 313 -1.23 -19.00 -6.13
CA LEU A 313 -0.75 -19.72 -4.95
C LEU A 313 0.78 -19.65 -4.84
N SER A 314 1.50 -19.86 -5.95
CA SER A 314 2.96 -19.79 -5.97
C SER A 314 3.49 -18.39 -5.68
N LYS A 315 2.80 -17.32 -6.10
CA LYS A 315 3.12 -15.95 -5.68
C LYS A 315 2.84 -15.75 -4.19
N THR A 316 1.67 -16.17 -3.70
CA THR A 316 1.29 -16.06 -2.29
C THR A 316 2.29 -16.77 -1.37
N TYR A 317 2.69 -18.01 -1.68
CA TYR A 317 3.67 -18.73 -0.86
C TYR A 317 5.02 -18.03 -0.78
N ARG A 318 5.52 -17.47 -1.90
CA ARG A 318 6.78 -16.70 -1.89
C ARG A 318 6.69 -15.46 -1.00
N LYS A 319 5.56 -14.75 -1.05
CA LYS A 319 5.31 -13.59 -0.17
C LYS A 319 5.16 -14.00 1.28
N GLN A 320 4.50 -15.12 1.58
CA GLN A 320 4.39 -15.63 2.96
C GLN A 320 5.76 -15.87 3.59
N LEU A 321 6.79 -16.23 2.81
CA LEU A 321 8.16 -16.34 3.31
C LEU A 321 8.75 -14.98 3.70
N THR A 322 8.67 -13.97 2.82
CA THR A 322 9.25 -12.65 3.10
C THR A 322 8.48 -11.89 4.17
N TYR A 323 7.16 -11.82 4.05
CA TYR A 323 6.29 -11.18 5.05
C TYR A 323 6.29 -11.95 6.36
N GLY A 324 6.35 -13.29 6.33
CA GLY A 324 6.48 -14.10 7.54
C GLY A 324 7.76 -13.76 8.30
N GLN A 325 8.89 -13.60 7.59
CA GLN A 325 10.14 -13.18 8.21
C GLN A 325 10.05 -11.74 8.74
N GLY A 326 9.52 -10.81 7.96
CA GLY A 326 9.34 -9.41 8.40
C GLY A 326 8.47 -9.28 9.65
N ILE A 327 7.35 -10.03 9.72
CA ILE A 327 6.49 -10.05 10.91
C ILE A 327 7.26 -10.59 12.13
N LYS A 328 8.08 -11.64 11.95
CA LYS A 328 8.94 -12.16 13.04
C LYS A 328 9.94 -11.09 13.51
N ASP A 329 10.55 -10.37 12.58
CA ASP A 329 11.52 -9.32 12.90
C ASP A 329 10.86 -8.14 13.64
N ILE A 330 9.62 -7.77 13.27
CA ILE A 330 8.80 -6.78 13.99
C ILE A 330 8.55 -7.26 15.43
N CYS A 331 8.09 -8.50 15.60
CA CYS A 331 7.82 -9.05 16.93
C CYS A 331 9.08 -9.13 17.79
N LYS A 332 10.21 -9.56 17.21
CA LYS A 332 11.51 -9.62 17.90
C LYS A 332 11.97 -8.23 18.35
N MET A 333 11.85 -7.23 17.49
CA MET A 333 12.18 -5.84 17.82
C MET A 333 11.27 -5.28 18.91
N THR A 334 9.98 -5.60 18.86
CA THR A 334 8.98 -5.23 19.88
C THR A 334 9.34 -5.80 21.26
N LEU A 335 9.64 -7.09 21.34
CA LEU A 335 10.04 -7.74 22.59
C LEU A 335 11.37 -7.21 23.13
N GLU A 336 12.32 -6.88 22.26
CA GLU A 336 13.57 -6.23 22.64
C GLU A 336 13.34 -4.84 23.23
N LEU A 337 12.46 -4.02 22.63
CA LEU A 337 12.10 -2.70 23.17
C LEU A 337 11.50 -2.81 24.58
N LEU A 338 10.58 -3.77 24.79
CA LEU A 338 9.96 -3.99 26.09
C LEU A 338 10.96 -4.48 27.15
N ASP A 339 11.93 -5.31 26.75
CA ASP A 339 13.02 -5.75 27.62
C ASP A 339 13.95 -4.60 28.02
N LYS A 340 14.39 -3.79 27.02
CA LYS A 340 15.22 -2.61 27.25
C LYS A 340 14.51 -1.56 28.11
N ALA A 341 13.20 -1.40 27.97
CA ALA A 341 12.40 -0.52 28.81
C ALA A 341 12.16 -1.04 30.24
N ASN A 342 12.68 -2.23 30.58
CA ASN A 342 12.41 -2.95 31.82
C ASN A 342 10.91 -3.19 32.09
N VAL A 343 10.11 -3.32 31.02
CA VAL A 343 8.67 -3.59 31.12
C VAL A 343 8.41 -5.09 31.15
N PHE A 344 9.05 -5.83 30.24
CA PHE A 344 8.90 -7.28 30.15
C PHE A 344 10.22 -7.91 29.73
N LYS A 345 10.85 -8.63 30.67
CA LYS A 345 12.13 -9.30 30.43
C LYS A 345 11.95 -10.48 29.48
N THR A 346 12.81 -10.54 28.46
CA THR A 346 12.83 -11.62 27.47
C THR A 346 14.25 -12.05 27.16
N ASP A 347 14.49 -13.35 27.18
CA ASP A 347 15.74 -13.94 26.70
C ASP A 347 15.76 -14.02 25.16
N LEU A 348 16.94 -14.17 24.56
CA LEU A 348 17.08 -14.25 23.10
C LEU A 348 16.25 -15.37 22.48
N ASN A 349 16.18 -16.53 23.13
CA ASN A 349 15.43 -17.70 22.65
C ASN A 349 13.90 -17.53 22.77
N GLU A 350 13.44 -16.62 23.63
CA GLU A 350 12.02 -16.34 23.82
C GLU A 350 11.47 -15.37 22.76
N ARG A 351 12.36 -14.70 22.02
CA ARG A 351 11.98 -13.75 20.95
C ARG A 351 11.72 -14.43 19.62
N ASP A 352 11.98 -15.74 19.53
CA ASP A 352 11.68 -16.53 18.34
C ASP A 352 10.19 -16.87 18.29
N ILE A 353 9.63 -16.70 17.09
CA ILE A 353 8.19 -16.70 16.85
C ILE A 353 7.90 -17.40 15.53
N GLU A 354 6.81 -18.14 15.50
CA GLU A 354 6.24 -18.71 14.29
C GLU A 354 5.05 -17.88 13.82
N VAL A 355 5.00 -17.60 12.51
CA VAL A 355 3.92 -16.87 11.86
C VAL A 355 3.18 -17.85 10.97
N ILE A 356 1.94 -18.11 11.32
CA ILE A 356 1.09 -19.10 10.64
C ILE A 356 0.10 -18.34 9.77
N PHE A 357 0.25 -18.51 8.46
CA PHE A 357 -0.71 -18.01 7.49
C PHE A 357 -1.84 -19.03 7.31
N PRO A 358 -3.11 -18.60 7.28
CA PRO A 358 -4.22 -19.51 7.05
C PRO A 358 -4.13 -20.10 5.64
N SER A 359 -4.39 -21.41 5.52
CA SER A 359 -4.42 -22.07 4.23
C SER A 359 -5.62 -21.58 3.41
N PRO A 360 -5.42 -21.09 2.18
CA PRO A 360 -6.53 -20.66 1.32
C PRO A 360 -7.32 -21.82 0.69
N ILE A 361 -6.83 -23.07 0.81
CA ILE A 361 -7.39 -24.24 0.11
C ILE A 361 -8.10 -25.22 1.05
N GLU A 362 -7.80 -25.21 2.36
CA GLU A 362 -8.44 -26.12 3.34
C GLU A 362 -9.96 -25.92 3.49
N GLU A 363 -10.51 -24.87 2.88
CA GLU A 363 -11.92 -24.49 2.93
C GLU A 363 -12.64 -24.63 1.56
N LEU A 364 -11.98 -25.20 0.54
CA LEU A 364 -12.54 -25.55 -0.78
C LEU A 364 -12.76 -27.06 -0.90
#